data_AF-A0A2W1DD53-F1
#
_entry.id   AF-A0A2W1DD53-F1
#
_cell.length_a   1.000
_cell.length_b   1.000
_cell.length_c   1.000
_cell.angle_alpha   90.00
_cell.angle_beta   90.00
_cell.angle_gamma   90.00
#
_symmetry.space_group_name_H-M   'P 1'
#
loop_
_entity.id
_entity.type
_entity.pdbx_description
1 polymer ?
#
loop_
_entity_poly.entity_id
_entity_poly.type
_entity_poly.pdbx_seq_one_letter_code
_entity_poly.pdbx_strand_id
1 'polypeptide(L)'
;MRLGNITAAILVTGVYSVTEHDKLAAIGLENLKIDVTKNGHPSSSHCTLENVAVRREWSFLSKYEKRNYIEAIQCLHSKPALTPAAVASGAKSRFDDFVVTHIVQTYQVHATANFLSRHRYYIWAYEQLLRNECGYKGYLPYYNWA
;
A
#
# COMPACT_ATOMS: atom_id res chain seq x y z
N MET A 1 47.49 16.85 -14.67
CA MET A 1 47.81 15.49 -14.17
C MET A 1 47.88 15.52 -12.65
N ARG A 2 46.88 14.95 -11.97
CA ARG A 2 47.01 13.96 -10.90
C ARG A 2 45.60 13.69 -10.36
N LEU A 3 45.01 12.65 -10.93
CA LEU A 3 43.80 11.98 -10.49
C LEU A 3 44.05 11.43 -9.08
N GLY A 4 43.14 11.68 -8.15
CA GLY A 4 43.21 11.23 -6.76
C GLY A 4 41.90 10.60 -6.31
N ASN A 5 41.72 9.34 -6.73
CA ASN A 5 41.04 8.24 -6.05
C ASN A 5 39.63 8.48 -5.46
N ILE A 6 38.63 8.18 -6.29
CA ILE A 6 37.28 7.80 -5.86
C ILE A 6 37.37 6.43 -5.17
N THR A 7 37.14 6.38 -3.87
CA THR A 7 36.84 5.13 -3.16
C THR A 7 35.34 4.93 -3.17
N ALA A 8 34.86 4.14 -4.14
CA ALA A 8 33.49 3.65 -4.16
C ALA A 8 33.34 2.60 -3.05
N ALA A 9 32.58 2.92 -2.01
CA ALA A 9 32.13 1.94 -1.04
C ALA A 9 31.07 1.05 -1.71
N ILE A 10 31.49 -0.13 -2.20
CA ILE A 10 30.59 -1.18 -2.63
C ILE A 10 29.96 -1.76 -1.35
N LEU A 11 28.74 -1.37 -1.06
CA LEU A 11 27.95 -1.91 0.05
C LEU A 11 26.74 -2.68 -0.50
N VAL A 12 26.72 -3.96 -0.12
CA VAL A 12 25.65 -4.96 -0.26
C VAL A 12 25.44 -5.52 -1.67
N THR A 13 26.14 -6.62 -1.96
CA THR A 13 25.83 -7.53 -3.06
C THR A 13 24.58 -8.36 -2.74
N GLY A 14 23.42 -7.78 -2.98
CA GLY A 14 22.25 -8.54 -3.41
C GLY A 14 22.04 -8.24 -4.88
N VAL A 15 22.45 -9.14 -5.78
CA VAL A 15 22.08 -9.02 -7.19
C VAL A 15 20.60 -9.37 -7.28
N TYR A 16 19.73 -8.38 -7.11
CA TYR A 16 18.33 -8.54 -7.44
C TYR A 16 18.24 -8.75 -8.96
N SER A 17 17.90 -9.96 -9.38
CA SER A 17 17.67 -10.26 -10.79
C SER A 17 16.45 -9.49 -11.24
N VAL A 18 16.63 -8.57 -12.19
CA VAL A 18 15.52 -7.84 -12.81
C VAL A 18 14.66 -8.86 -13.55
N THR A 19 13.44 -9.07 -13.07
CA THR A 19 12.48 -10.01 -13.64
C THR A 19 11.72 -9.36 -14.80
N GLU A 20 10.96 -10.17 -15.55
CA GLU A 20 10.02 -9.63 -16.55
C GLU A 20 8.96 -8.73 -15.90
N HIS A 21 8.48 -9.09 -14.71
CA HIS A 21 7.52 -8.29 -13.95
C HIS A 21 8.08 -6.90 -13.61
N ASP A 22 9.37 -6.80 -13.26
CA ASP A 22 10.01 -5.51 -12.99
C ASP A 22 10.07 -4.63 -14.25
N LYS A 23 10.34 -5.23 -15.41
CA LYS A 23 10.32 -4.52 -16.70
C LYS A 23 8.91 -4.01 -17.03
N LEU A 24 7.89 -4.83 -16.83
CA LEU A 24 6.49 -4.44 -17.06
C LEU A 24 6.04 -3.35 -16.08
N ALA A 25 6.48 -3.39 -14.82
CA ALA A 25 6.21 -2.33 -13.85
C ALA A 25 6.86 -0.99 -14.28
N ALA A 26 8.09 -1.02 -14.78
CA ALA A 26 8.76 0.16 -15.32
C ALA A 26 8.03 0.74 -16.55
N ILE A 27 7.57 -0.12 -17.47
CA ILE A 27 6.74 0.29 -18.61
C ILE A 27 5.42 0.92 -18.11
N GLY A 28 4.80 0.33 -17.08
CA GLY A 28 3.59 0.87 -16.47
C GLY A 28 3.78 2.29 -15.90
N LEU A 29 4.94 2.55 -15.27
CA LEU A 29 5.26 3.89 -14.76
C LEU A 29 5.47 4.91 -15.88
N GLU A 30 6.14 4.52 -16.97
CA GLU A 30 6.31 5.40 -18.13
C GLU A 30 4.95 5.70 -18.81
N ASN A 31 4.09 4.69 -18.95
CA ASN A 31 2.73 4.88 -19.47
C ASN A 31 1.91 5.84 -18.60
N LEU A 32 2.01 5.73 -17.28
CA LEU A 32 1.36 6.66 -16.35
C LEU A 32 1.89 8.08 -16.52
N LYS A 33 3.20 8.25 -16.69
CA LYS A 33 3.82 9.56 -16.93
C LYS A 33 3.33 10.19 -18.24
N ILE A 34 3.24 9.41 -19.31
CA ILE A 34 2.71 9.85 -20.61
C ILE A 34 1.24 10.29 -20.45
N ASP A 35 0.42 9.47 -19.78
CA ASP A 35 -1.00 9.78 -19.53
C ASP A 35 -1.18 11.06 -18.74
N VAL A 36 -0.48 11.21 -17.61
CA VAL A 36 -0.53 12.40 -16.76
C VAL A 36 -0.04 13.65 -17.50
N THR A 37 0.99 13.54 -18.34
CA THR A 37 1.49 14.68 -19.11
C THR A 37 0.47 15.14 -20.16
N LYS A 38 -0.27 14.19 -20.75
CA LYS A 38 -1.26 14.47 -21.80
C LYS A 38 -2.61 14.93 -21.24
N ASN A 39 -3.08 14.29 -20.18
CA ASN A 39 -4.44 14.42 -19.66
C ASN A 39 -4.50 15.20 -18.33
N GLY A 40 -3.35 15.49 -17.72
CA GLY A 40 -3.27 16.07 -16.38
C GLY A 40 -3.58 15.07 -15.27
N HIS A 41 -3.38 15.48 -14.02
CA HIS A 41 -3.83 14.69 -12.87
C HIS A 41 -5.35 14.83 -12.71
N PRO A 42 -6.09 13.73 -12.41
CA PRO A 42 -7.55 13.78 -12.20
C PRO A 42 -7.99 14.76 -11.09
N SER A 43 -7.11 15.07 -10.14
CA SER A 43 -7.33 16.03 -9.08
C SER A 43 -6.06 16.84 -8.84
N SER A 44 -5.69 17.69 -9.80
CA SER A 44 -4.42 18.43 -9.81
C SER A 44 -4.21 19.35 -8.60
N SER A 45 -5.26 19.77 -7.90
CA SER A 45 -5.16 20.55 -6.67
C SER A 45 -4.87 19.72 -5.41
N HIS A 46 -5.09 18.40 -5.45
CA HIS A 46 -4.98 17.52 -4.27
C HIS A 46 -4.00 16.36 -4.46
N CYS A 47 -3.75 15.93 -5.70
CA CYS A 47 -2.82 14.88 -6.07
C CYS A 47 -1.76 15.46 -7.02
N THR A 48 -0.54 15.52 -6.52
CA THR A 48 0.63 16.15 -7.16
C THR A 48 1.81 15.18 -7.08
N LEU A 49 2.87 15.42 -7.86
CA LEU A 49 4.07 14.57 -7.80
C LEU A 49 4.76 14.65 -6.43
N GLU A 50 4.58 15.75 -5.71
CA GLU A 50 5.18 16.01 -4.40
C GLU A 50 4.48 15.24 -3.28
N ASN A 51 3.18 14.95 -3.43
CA ASN A 51 2.37 14.31 -2.38
C ASN A 51 1.82 12.93 -2.74
N VAL A 52 2.08 12.43 -3.95
CA VAL A 52 1.63 11.10 -4.38
C VAL A 52 2.21 10.01 -3.47
N ALA A 53 1.35 9.08 -3.06
CA ALA A 53 1.76 7.94 -2.24
C ALA A 53 2.52 6.91 -3.07
N VAL A 54 3.64 6.41 -2.54
CA VAL A 54 4.39 5.30 -3.12
C VAL A 54 4.27 4.07 -2.23
N ARG A 55 3.63 3.02 -2.74
CA ARG A 55 3.58 1.71 -2.08
C ARG A 55 4.79 0.88 -2.48
N ARG A 56 5.44 0.26 -1.50
CA ARG A 56 6.72 -0.45 -1.67
C ARG A 56 6.56 -1.92 -1.33
N GLU A 57 7.40 -2.74 -1.95
CA GLU A 57 7.47 -4.16 -1.65
C GLU A 57 7.95 -4.37 -0.21
N TRP A 58 7.37 -5.35 0.48
CA TRP A 58 7.64 -5.65 1.89
C TRP A 58 9.12 -5.89 2.20
N SER A 59 9.84 -6.67 1.41
CA SER A 59 11.27 -6.96 1.63
C SER A 59 12.12 -5.69 1.61
N PHE A 60 11.76 -4.69 0.80
CA PHE A 60 12.45 -3.39 0.74
C PHE A 60 12.18 -2.44 1.91
N LEU A 61 11.21 -2.76 2.78
CA LEU A 61 11.02 -2.02 4.02
C LEU A 61 12.12 -2.36 5.03
N SER A 62 12.67 -1.32 5.66
CA SER A 62 13.56 -1.43 6.81
C SER A 62 12.87 -2.14 7.98
N LYS A 63 13.67 -2.64 8.92
CA LYS A 63 13.13 -3.27 10.15
C LYS A 63 12.21 -2.34 10.94
N TYR A 64 12.53 -1.04 10.96
CA TYR A 64 11.71 -0.02 11.61
C TYR A 64 10.37 0.19 10.87
N GLU A 65 10.39 0.33 9.55
CA GLU A 65 9.15 0.47 8.75
C GLU A 65 8.23 -0.74 8.90
N LYS A 66 8.79 -1.96 8.84
CA LYS A 66 8.05 -3.21 9.08
C LYS A 66 7.41 -3.22 10.47
N ARG A 67 8.16 -2.84 11.51
CA ARG A 67 7.65 -2.76 12.87
C ARG A 67 6.53 -1.72 12.99
N ASN A 68 6.71 -0.52 12.42
CA ASN A 68 5.69 0.53 12.46
C ASN A 68 4.38 0.08 11.78
N TYR A 69 4.46 -0.68 10.70
CA TYR A 69 3.28 -1.28 10.07
C TYR A 69 2.59 -2.31 10.98
N ILE A 70 3.35 -3.22 11.58
CA ILE A 70 2.82 -4.26 12.48
C ILE A 70 2.19 -3.65 13.73
N GLU A 71 2.83 -2.65 14.34
CA GLU A 71 2.30 -1.92 15.49
C GLU A 71 0.97 -1.23 15.17
N ALA A 72 0.83 -0.65 13.98
CA ALA A 72 -0.42 -0.04 13.55
C ALA A 72 -1.55 -1.08 13.39
N ILE A 73 -1.25 -2.27 12.88
CA ILE A 73 -2.23 -3.37 12.81
C ILE A 73 -2.65 -3.82 14.21
N GLN A 74 -1.69 -4.00 15.13
CA GLN A 74 -1.98 -4.36 16.52
C GLN A 74 -2.85 -3.29 17.21
N CYS A 75 -2.62 -2.02 16.91
CA CYS A 75 -3.48 -0.93 17.36
C CYS A 75 -4.92 -1.03 16.82
N LEU A 76 -5.13 -1.43 15.57
CA LEU A 76 -6.50 -1.66 15.07
C LEU A 76 -7.20 -2.82 15.79
N HIS A 77 -6.45 -3.85 16.19
CA HIS A 77 -7.00 -4.95 17.00
C HIS A 77 -7.36 -4.52 18.44
N SER A 78 -6.72 -3.48 18.99
CA SER A 78 -7.00 -3.01 20.36
C SER A 78 -8.14 -1.99 20.45
N LYS A 79 -8.47 -1.32 19.34
CA LYS A 79 -9.60 -0.39 19.28
C LYS A 79 -10.93 -1.14 19.16
N PRO A 80 -12.01 -0.70 19.83
CA PRO A 80 -13.31 -1.38 19.76
C PRO A 80 -13.89 -1.39 18.34
N ALA A 81 -14.77 -2.33 18.02
CA ALA A 81 -15.52 -2.31 16.76
C ALA A 81 -16.50 -1.12 16.68
N LEU A 82 -16.77 -0.62 15.46
CA LEU A 82 -17.83 0.34 15.15
C LEU A 82 -19.09 -0.31 14.61
N THR A 83 -18.97 -1.51 14.04
CA THR A 83 -20.09 -2.26 13.49
C THR A 83 -21.12 -2.51 14.60
N PRO A 84 -22.40 -2.15 14.41
CA PRO A 84 -23.42 -2.43 15.41
C PRO A 84 -23.50 -3.92 15.73
N ALA A 85 -23.63 -4.26 17.03
CA ALA A 85 -23.70 -5.66 17.46
C ALA A 85 -24.89 -6.43 16.84
N ALA A 86 -25.95 -5.72 16.43
CA ALA A 86 -27.07 -6.29 15.68
C ALA A 86 -26.70 -6.75 14.26
N VAL A 87 -25.67 -6.15 13.66
CA VAL A 87 -25.12 -6.54 12.35
C VAL A 87 -24.10 -7.66 12.51
N ALA A 88 -23.18 -7.51 13.47
CA ALA A 88 -22.15 -8.51 13.74
C ALA A 88 -21.77 -8.52 15.23
N SER A 89 -22.45 -9.35 16.01
CA SER A 89 -22.19 -9.49 17.46
C SER A 89 -20.79 -10.05 17.76
N GLY A 90 -20.17 -10.73 16.78
CA GLY A 90 -18.80 -11.24 16.83
C GLY A 90 -17.71 -10.19 16.60
N ALA A 91 -18.01 -9.01 16.07
CA ALA A 91 -17.01 -7.97 15.86
C ALA A 91 -16.56 -7.39 17.20
N LYS A 92 -15.25 -7.40 17.47
CA LYS A 92 -14.67 -6.90 18.73
C LYS A 92 -13.71 -5.75 18.52
N SER A 93 -13.11 -5.64 17.34
CA SER A 93 -12.09 -4.66 17.03
C SER A 93 -12.38 -3.85 15.76
N ARG A 94 -11.66 -2.72 15.58
CA ARG A 94 -11.66 -1.98 14.31
C ARG A 94 -11.22 -2.85 13.14
N PHE A 95 -10.30 -3.78 13.39
CA PHE A 95 -9.90 -4.76 12.39
C PHE A 95 -11.08 -5.65 11.97
N ASP A 96 -11.90 -6.08 12.92
CA ASP A 96 -13.07 -6.91 12.64
C ASP A 96 -14.13 -6.15 11.81
N ASP A 97 -14.25 -4.83 11.92
CA ASP A 97 -15.15 -4.04 11.07
C ASP A 97 -14.82 -4.24 9.58
N PHE A 98 -13.52 -4.28 9.26
CA PHE A 98 -13.04 -4.54 7.89
C PHE A 98 -13.34 -5.98 7.46
N VAL A 99 -13.12 -6.94 8.35
CA VAL A 99 -13.47 -8.35 8.09
C VAL A 99 -14.97 -8.51 7.84
N VAL A 100 -15.82 -7.90 8.67
CA VAL A 100 -17.28 -7.96 8.55
C VAL A 100 -17.74 -7.34 7.22
N THR A 101 -17.25 -6.15 6.85
CA THR A 101 -17.66 -5.56 5.57
C THR A 101 -17.21 -6.39 4.37
N HIS A 102 -16.09 -7.13 4.49
CA HIS A 102 -15.68 -8.04 3.43
C HIS A 102 -16.60 -9.26 3.35
N ILE A 103 -16.94 -9.87 4.48
CA ILE A 103 -17.85 -11.03 4.57
C ILE A 103 -19.24 -10.68 4.01
N VAL A 104 -19.85 -9.59 4.49
CA VAL A 104 -21.23 -9.21 4.12
C VAL A 104 -21.35 -8.88 2.63
N GLN A 105 -20.29 -8.32 2.02
CA GLN A 105 -20.31 -7.92 0.61
C GLN A 105 -19.69 -8.95 -0.33
N THR A 106 -19.30 -10.14 0.14
CA THR A 106 -18.53 -11.12 -0.66
C THR A 106 -19.15 -11.41 -2.02
N TYR A 107 -20.46 -11.71 -2.06
CA TYR A 107 -21.17 -12.08 -3.29
C TYR A 107 -21.45 -10.90 -4.23
N GLN A 108 -21.32 -9.67 -3.75
CA GLN A 108 -21.54 -8.45 -4.54
C GLN A 108 -20.25 -7.92 -5.15
N VAL A 109 -19.11 -8.56 -4.85
CA VAL A 109 -17.78 -8.07 -5.22
C VAL A 109 -16.93 -9.12 -5.90
N HIS A 110 -16.96 -10.38 -5.47
CA HIS A 110 -16.16 -11.42 -6.11
C HIS A 110 -16.83 -11.91 -7.40
N ALA A 111 -16.02 -12.11 -8.45
CA ALA A 111 -16.50 -12.44 -9.79
C ALA A 111 -17.49 -11.40 -10.37
N THR A 112 -17.30 -10.13 -10.04
CA THR A 112 -18.11 -9.00 -10.52
C THR A 112 -17.27 -7.95 -11.23
N ALA A 113 -17.92 -7.06 -11.99
CA ALA A 113 -17.25 -5.96 -12.69
C ALA A 113 -16.54 -4.97 -11.73
N ASN A 114 -17.05 -4.81 -10.51
CA ASN A 114 -16.48 -3.92 -9.49
C ASN A 114 -15.44 -4.61 -8.60
N PHE A 115 -15.02 -5.85 -8.90
CA PHE A 115 -14.03 -6.58 -8.10
C PHE A 115 -12.76 -5.74 -7.86
N LEU A 116 -12.11 -5.24 -8.92
CA LEU A 116 -10.84 -4.53 -8.82
C LEU A 116 -10.98 -3.15 -8.16
N SER A 117 -12.03 -2.40 -8.51
CA SER A 117 -12.25 -1.06 -7.95
C SER A 117 -12.64 -1.14 -6.47
N ARG A 118 -13.49 -2.09 -6.07
CA ARG A 118 -13.86 -2.29 -4.65
C ARG A 118 -12.65 -2.68 -3.83
N HIS A 119 -11.83 -3.64 -4.28
CA HIS A 119 -10.63 -4.04 -3.54
C HIS A 119 -9.58 -2.93 -3.47
N ARG A 120 -9.40 -2.14 -4.54
CA ARG A 120 -8.53 -0.95 -4.53
C ARG A 120 -8.98 0.06 -3.47
N TYR A 121 -10.27 0.35 -3.40
CA TYR A 121 -10.82 1.24 -2.39
C TYR A 121 -10.74 0.65 -0.98
N TYR A 122 -11.02 -0.65 -0.82
CA TYR A 122 -10.96 -1.35 0.44
C TYR A 122 -9.57 -1.26 1.09
N ILE A 123 -8.50 -1.55 0.34
CA ILE A 123 -7.14 -1.45 0.87
C ILE A 123 -6.69 0.01 1.09
N TRP A 124 -7.21 0.96 0.30
CA TRP A 124 -6.98 2.39 0.53
C TRP A 124 -7.64 2.86 1.83
N ALA A 125 -8.89 2.47 2.09
CA ALA A 125 -9.60 2.79 3.32
C ALA A 125 -8.91 2.17 4.55
N TYR A 126 -8.41 0.92 4.41
CA TYR A 126 -7.62 0.27 5.45
C TYR A 126 -6.33 1.04 5.75
N GLU A 127 -5.62 1.49 4.71
CA GLU A 127 -4.44 2.35 4.86
C GLU A 127 -4.79 3.67 5.58
N GLN A 128 -5.93 4.29 5.28
CA GLN A 128 -6.36 5.50 5.98
C GLN A 128 -6.61 5.23 7.47
N LEU A 129 -7.20 4.09 7.85
CA LEU A 129 -7.36 3.73 9.27
C LEU A 129 -6.02 3.57 9.98
N LEU A 130 -5.10 2.82 9.38
CA LEU A 130 -3.75 2.63 9.94
C LEU A 130 -3.09 3.98 10.20
N ARG A 131 -3.19 4.92 9.26
CA ARG A 131 -2.56 6.24 9.35
C ARG A 131 -3.29 7.16 10.35
N ASN A 132 -4.61 7.29 10.23
CA ASN A 132 -5.39 8.29 10.95
C ASN A 132 -5.77 7.87 12.38
N GLU A 133 -5.99 6.57 12.62
CA GLU A 133 -6.37 6.09 13.96
C GLU A 133 -5.19 5.50 14.74
N CYS A 134 -4.17 4.99 14.05
CA CYS A 134 -3.06 4.25 14.65
C CYS A 134 -1.66 4.85 14.34
N GLY A 135 -1.58 6.01 13.71
CA GLY A 135 -0.33 6.74 13.53
C GLY A 135 0.69 6.04 12.62
N TYR A 136 0.24 5.15 11.74
CA TYR A 136 1.11 4.54 10.73
C TYR A 136 1.73 5.63 9.85
N LYS A 137 3.05 5.62 9.70
CA LYS A 137 3.77 6.67 8.96
C LYS A 137 3.97 6.33 7.48
N GLY A 138 3.99 5.03 7.16
CA GLY A 138 4.18 4.52 5.80
C GLY A 138 2.89 4.37 4.99
N TYR A 139 3.03 3.82 3.79
CA TYR A 139 1.92 3.41 2.93
C TYR A 139 1.85 1.89 2.86
N LEU A 140 0.67 1.34 2.53
CA LEU A 140 0.42 -0.09 2.58
C LEU A 140 1.47 -0.84 1.74
N PRO A 141 2.25 -1.77 2.34
CA PRO A 141 3.20 -2.56 1.58
C PRO A 141 2.47 -3.58 0.70
N TYR A 142 3.13 -4.00 -0.38
CA TYR A 142 2.69 -5.17 -1.15
C TYR A 142 3.66 -6.33 -0.96
N TYR A 143 3.18 -7.54 -1.20
CA TYR A 143 3.98 -8.75 -1.20
C TYR A 143 4.16 -9.21 -2.65
N ASN A 144 5.40 -9.29 -3.11
CA ASN A 144 5.70 -9.87 -4.42
C ASN A 144 5.71 -11.39 -4.30
N TRP A 145 4.83 -12.07 -5.04
CA TRP A 145 4.68 -13.53 -4.97
C TRP A 145 5.61 -14.29 -5.93
N ALA A 146 6.20 -13.58 -6.91
CA ALA A 146 7.01 -14.15 -7.97
C ALA A 146 8.42 -14.57 -7.52
#